data_AF-A0A536C1F4-F1
#
_entry.id   AF-A0A536C1F4-F1
#
_cell.length_a   1.000
_cell.length_b   1.000
_cell.length_c   1.000
_cell.angle_alpha   90.00
_cell.angle_beta   90.00
_cell.angle_gamma   90.00
#
_symmetry.space_group_name_H-M   'P 1'
#
loop_
_entity.id
_entity.type
_entity.pdbx_description
1 polymer ?
#
loop_
_entity_poly.entity_id
_entity_poly.type
_entity_poly.pdbx_seq_one_letter_code
_entity_poly.pdbx_strand_id
1 'polypeptide(L)'
;MRLGNLLTMGIPELACRGQQEASKWLERVGLTGGRNGHPDAVLRNIAAGSAPDGFEARLRQRDLAGAGELLLDRFRRAGPDRFFEGAVNMETSSLVAEHMPEARAQAIAAAEAVSRGCFDVLGHHALSFGEPVDWHLDPISGRRAPLVHWSCLNHLNPAAVGDGKVVWELNRHQWLIHLGQAYRLTGDERYAETFVRYIREWMQANPPGFGINWASSLEVALRLMSWCWSLFLFRRAKALCPELFLRMLEGIWTHATHVEKYLSYYFAPNTHLTGEALGLFYVGIVFP
;
A
#
# COMPACT_ATOMS: atom_id res chain seq x y z
N MET A 1 -6.35 28.45 -3.05
CA MET A 1 -5.09 29.21 -2.83
C MET A 1 -5.42 30.70 -2.80
N ARG A 2 -4.95 31.48 -1.82
CA ARG A 2 -5.17 32.94 -1.83
C ARG A 2 -4.18 33.57 -2.82
N LEU A 3 -4.67 34.41 -3.74
CA LEU A 3 -3.87 35.04 -4.80
C LEU A 3 -2.62 35.77 -4.28
N GLY A 4 -2.69 36.36 -3.07
CA GLY A 4 -1.55 37.04 -2.45
C GLY A 4 -0.34 36.16 -2.15
N ASN A 5 -0.54 34.84 -1.96
CA ASN A 5 0.55 33.91 -1.66
C ASN A 5 1.33 33.50 -2.91
N LEU A 6 0.79 33.72 -4.12
CA LEU A 6 1.48 33.40 -5.37
C LEU A 6 2.61 34.39 -5.66
N LEU A 7 2.44 35.64 -5.25
CA LEU A 7 3.40 36.73 -5.49
C LEU A 7 4.68 36.59 -4.66
N THR A 8 4.67 35.76 -3.63
CA THR A 8 5.81 35.50 -2.73
C THR A 8 6.56 34.21 -3.06
N MET A 9 6.12 33.42 -4.04
CA MET A 9 6.70 32.12 -4.37
C MET A 9 7.85 32.22 -5.37
N GLY A 10 8.88 31.40 -5.19
CA GLY A 10 9.94 31.25 -6.18
C GLY A 10 9.47 30.52 -7.44
N ILE A 11 10.16 30.74 -8.56
CA ILE A 11 9.87 30.08 -9.84
C ILE A 11 9.82 28.54 -9.71
N PRO A 12 10.75 27.86 -9.01
CA PRO A 12 10.69 26.41 -8.85
C PRO A 12 9.43 25.93 -8.12
N GLU A 13 8.98 26.68 -7.11
CA GLU A 13 7.75 26.37 -6.39
C GLU A 13 6.52 26.53 -7.27
N LEU A 14 6.45 27.63 -8.03
CA LEU A 14 5.35 27.86 -8.98
C LEU A 14 5.29 26.79 -10.06
N ALA A 15 6.45 26.39 -10.61
CA ALA A 15 6.52 25.33 -11.62
C ALA A 15 6.05 23.98 -11.06
N CYS A 16 6.54 23.60 -9.87
CA CYS A 16 6.16 22.34 -9.21
C CYS A 16 4.65 22.31 -8.90
N ARG A 17 4.13 23.35 -8.23
CA ARG A 17 2.69 23.42 -7.90
C ARG A 17 1.83 23.47 -9.17
N GLY A 18 2.24 24.24 -10.17
CA GLY A 18 1.54 24.34 -11.46
C GLY A 18 1.46 22.99 -12.16
N GLN A 19 2.57 22.24 -12.22
CA GLN A 19 2.60 20.89 -12.80
C GLN A 19 1.68 19.92 -12.04
N GLN A 20 1.68 19.95 -10.70
CA GLN A 20 0.80 19.12 -9.89
C GLN A 20 -0.68 19.48 -10.09
N GLU A 21 -1.04 20.76 -10.12
CA GLU A 21 -2.42 21.20 -10.36
C GLU A 21 -2.91 20.88 -11.77
N ALA A 22 -2.06 21.04 -12.79
CA ALA A 22 -2.36 20.62 -14.15
C ALA A 22 -2.59 19.10 -14.23
N SER A 23 -1.75 18.31 -13.56
CA SER A 23 -1.90 16.85 -13.50
C SER A 23 -3.21 16.45 -12.83
N LYS A 24 -3.56 17.04 -11.68
CA LYS A 24 -4.86 16.82 -11.01
C LYS A 24 -6.04 17.19 -11.90
N TRP A 25 -5.92 18.26 -12.69
CA TRP A 25 -6.97 18.63 -13.63
C TRP A 25 -7.14 17.59 -14.72
N LEU A 26 -6.05 17.16 -15.37
CA LEU A 26 -6.06 16.13 -16.41
C LEU A 26 -6.62 14.79 -15.90
N GLU A 27 -6.28 14.40 -14.67
CA GLU A 27 -6.79 13.20 -14.00
C GLU A 27 -8.31 13.28 -13.78
N ARG A 28 -8.82 14.43 -13.31
CA ARG A 28 -10.25 14.64 -13.08
C ARG A 28 -11.10 14.58 -14.34
N VAL A 29 -10.59 15.05 -15.47
CA VAL A 29 -11.30 15.03 -16.76
C VAL A 29 -11.11 13.71 -17.52
N GLY A 30 -10.39 12.74 -16.94
CA GLY A 30 -10.18 11.41 -17.51
C GLY A 30 -9.16 11.37 -18.66
N LEU A 31 -8.46 12.47 -18.94
CA LEU A 31 -7.52 12.58 -20.08
C LEU A 31 -6.20 11.85 -19.83
N THR A 32 -5.83 11.61 -18.58
CA THR A 32 -4.67 10.75 -18.27
C THR A 32 -4.97 9.26 -18.44
N GLY A 33 -6.23 8.89 -18.74
CA GLY A 33 -6.73 7.54 -18.65
C GLY A 33 -6.63 7.06 -17.21
N GLY A 34 -7.76 6.79 -16.55
CA GLY A 34 -7.70 5.91 -15.39
C GLY A 34 -7.08 4.61 -15.87
N ARG A 35 -5.80 4.37 -15.54
CA ARG A 35 -5.17 3.05 -15.66
C ARG A 35 -5.85 2.19 -14.61
N ASN A 36 -7.11 1.85 -14.88
CA ASN A 36 -7.94 1.00 -14.06
C ASN A 36 -7.34 -0.40 -14.17
N GLY A 37 -6.64 -0.84 -13.13
CA GLY A 37 -6.52 -2.23 -12.71
C GLY A 37 -6.31 -3.27 -13.82
N HIS A 38 -5.49 -2.96 -14.82
CA HIS A 38 -5.12 -3.89 -15.87
C HIS A 38 -3.68 -4.35 -15.62
N PRO A 39 -3.46 -5.61 -15.21
CA PRO A 39 -2.13 -6.17 -14.95
C PRO A 39 -1.13 -5.90 -16.08
N ASP A 40 -1.62 -5.84 -17.31
CA ASP A 40 -0.88 -5.50 -18.53
C ASP A 40 -0.10 -4.18 -18.45
N ALA A 41 -0.56 -3.20 -17.65
CA ALA A 41 0.14 -1.94 -17.49
C ALA A 41 1.46 -2.11 -16.74
N VAL A 42 1.50 -2.90 -15.67
CA VAL A 42 2.75 -3.18 -14.94
C VAL A 42 3.65 -4.13 -15.71
N LEU A 43 3.07 -5.15 -16.34
CA LEU A 43 3.86 -6.12 -17.13
C LEU A 43 4.64 -5.43 -18.26
N ARG A 44 4.10 -4.33 -18.84
CA ARG A 44 4.78 -3.50 -19.85
C ARG A 44 5.87 -2.57 -19.29
N ASN A 45 5.84 -2.29 -17.98
CA ASN A 45 6.82 -1.42 -17.32
C ASN A 45 7.91 -2.22 -16.58
N ILE A 46 7.85 -3.55 -16.60
CA ILE A 46 8.95 -4.38 -16.14
C ILE A 46 10.13 -4.13 -17.08
N ALA A 47 11.23 -3.60 -16.54
CA ALA A 47 12.40 -3.29 -17.33
C ALA A 47 12.88 -4.55 -18.07
N ALA A 48 13.25 -4.40 -19.35
CA ALA A 48 13.63 -5.52 -20.21
C ALA A 48 14.79 -6.39 -19.67
N GLY A 49 15.61 -5.87 -18.74
CA GLY A 49 16.66 -6.60 -18.02
C GLY A 49 16.25 -7.17 -16.65
N SER A 50 15.08 -6.78 -16.13
CA SER A 50 14.54 -7.23 -14.83
C SER A 50 13.52 -8.36 -14.97
N ALA A 51 13.19 -8.78 -16.19
CA ALA A 51 12.26 -9.88 -16.44
C ALA A 51 12.92 -11.27 -16.24
N PRO A 52 12.22 -12.27 -15.68
CA PRO A 52 12.67 -13.66 -15.68
C PRO A 52 12.74 -14.26 -17.09
N ASP A 53 13.56 -15.30 -17.28
CA ASP A 53 13.59 -16.06 -18.53
C ASP A 53 12.20 -16.59 -18.91
N GLY A 54 11.86 -16.49 -20.19
CA GLY A 54 10.55 -16.93 -20.71
C GLY A 54 9.38 -15.99 -20.43
N PHE A 55 9.54 -14.95 -19.60
CA PHE A 55 8.49 -13.99 -19.29
C PHE A 55 7.91 -13.31 -20.53
N GLU A 56 8.76 -12.78 -21.39
CA GLU A 56 8.35 -12.13 -22.66
C GLU A 56 7.61 -13.09 -23.60
N ALA A 57 7.97 -14.37 -23.60
CA ALA A 57 7.28 -15.37 -24.39
C ALA A 57 5.85 -15.62 -23.86
N ARG A 58 5.68 -15.68 -22.53
CA ARG A 58 4.36 -15.79 -21.88
C ARG A 58 3.48 -14.58 -22.16
N LEU A 59 4.05 -13.36 -22.10
CA LEU A 59 3.32 -12.14 -22.46
C LEU A 59 2.85 -12.15 -23.93
N ARG A 60 3.72 -12.54 -24.87
CA ARG A 60 3.33 -12.67 -26.30
C ARG A 60 2.21 -13.69 -26.51
N GLN A 61 2.15 -14.74 -25.70
CA GLN A 61 1.11 -15.76 -25.71
C GLN A 61 -0.16 -15.36 -24.93
N ARG A 62 -0.18 -14.18 -24.30
CA ARG A 62 -1.24 -13.71 -23.39
C ARG A 62 -1.46 -14.62 -22.18
N ASP A 63 -0.43 -15.37 -21.77
CA ASP A 63 -0.44 -16.20 -20.58
C ASP A 63 -0.03 -15.37 -19.35
N LEU A 64 -0.98 -14.60 -18.82
CA LEU A 64 -0.76 -13.74 -17.65
C LEU A 64 -0.52 -14.55 -16.38
N ALA A 65 -1.14 -15.72 -16.25
CA ALA A 65 -0.96 -16.61 -15.10
C ALA A 65 0.48 -17.13 -15.06
N GLY A 66 0.97 -17.70 -16.17
CA GLY A 66 2.36 -18.15 -16.27
C GLY A 66 3.39 -17.02 -16.14
N ALA A 67 3.08 -15.83 -16.65
CA ALA A 67 3.92 -14.64 -16.44
C ALA A 67 3.98 -14.25 -14.94
N GLY A 68 2.85 -14.28 -14.25
CA GLY A 68 2.76 -14.05 -12.81
C GLY A 68 3.51 -15.10 -11.99
N GLU A 69 3.45 -16.37 -12.39
CA GLU A 69 4.18 -17.47 -11.74
C GLU A 69 5.69 -17.23 -11.80
N LEU A 70 6.23 -16.86 -12.96
CA LEU A 70 7.65 -16.58 -13.13
C LEU A 70 8.11 -15.40 -12.26
N LEU A 71 7.30 -14.34 -12.15
CA LEU A 71 7.61 -13.19 -11.31
C LEU A 71 7.53 -13.53 -9.82
N LEU A 72 6.50 -14.28 -9.41
CA LEU A 72 6.34 -14.71 -8.03
C LEU A 72 7.45 -15.67 -7.61
N ASP A 73 7.87 -16.60 -8.47
CA ASP A 73 8.99 -17.49 -8.22
C ASP A 73 10.31 -16.71 -8.10
N ARG A 74 10.56 -15.74 -8.99
CA ARG A 74 11.71 -14.84 -8.86
C ARG A 74 11.68 -14.05 -7.55
N PHE A 75 10.54 -13.50 -7.17
CA PHE A 75 10.37 -12.82 -5.89
C PHE A 75 10.64 -13.75 -4.70
N ARG A 76 10.14 -14.99 -4.76
CA ARG A 76 10.41 -16.01 -3.76
C ARG A 76 11.89 -16.33 -3.66
N ARG A 77 12.63 -16.44 -4.76
CA ARG A 77 14.05 -16.81 -4.74
C ARG A 77 14.98 -15.64 -4.39
N ALA A 78 14.84 -14.51 -5.08
CA ALA A 78 15.79 -13.39 -5.03
C ALA A 78 15.33 -12.23 -4.13
N GLY A 79 14.05 -12.21 -3.73
CA GLY A 79 13.54 -11.17 -2.83
C GLY A 79 14.29 -11.09 -1.50
N PRO A 80 14.61 -12.21 -0.82
CA PRO A 80 15.27 -12.19 0.50
C PRO A 80 16.53 -11.34 0.58
N ASP A 81 17.33 -11.29 -0.49
CA ASP A 81 18.59 -10.53 -0.56
C ASP A 81 18.38 -9.00 -0.52
N ARG A 82 17.13 -8.54 -0.60
CA ARG A 82 16.75 -7.13 -0.73
C ARG A 82 15.86 -6.65 0.40
N PHE A 83 15.75 -7.42 1.48
CA PHE A 83 14.87 -7.09 2.58
C PHE A 83 15.51 -7.41 3.94
N PHE A 84 14.81 -7.03 5.01
CA PHE A 84 15.30 -7.23 6.36
C PHE A 84 15.45 -8.71 6.70
N GLU A 85 16.63 -9.09 7.19
CA GLU A 85 16.99 -10.47 7.55
C GLU A 85 15.92 -11.12 8.44
N GLY A 86 15.47 -10.44 9.50
CA GLY A 86 14.47 -10.97 10.42
C GLY A 86 13.10 -11.27 9.79
N ALA A 87 12.75 -10.67 8.66
CA ALA A 87 11.50 -10.97 7.96
C ALA A 87 11.62 -12.24 7.09
N VAL A 88 12.83 -12.53 6.58
CA VAL A 88 13.04 -13.53 5.52
C VAL A 88 13.78 -14.78 6.00
N ASN A 89 14.56 -14.68 7.07
CA ASN A 89 15.32 -15.76 7.67
C ASN A 89 14.39 -16.81 8.29
N MET A 90 14.61 -18.08 7.96
CA MET A 90 13.78 -19.20 8.41
C MET A 90 13.94 -19.55 9.89
N GLU A 91 15.05 -19.16 10.52
CA GLU A 91 15.34 -19.40 11.93
C GLU A 91 14.68 -18.38 12.86
N THR A 92 14.27 -17.21 12.34
CA THR A 92 13.70 -16.14 13.17
C THR A 92 12.48 -16.59 13.97
N SER A 93 11.61 -17.43 13.40
CA SER A 93 10.43 -17.91 14.14
C SER A 93 10.80 -18.80 15.32
N SER A 94 11.79 -19.68 15.17
CA SER A 94 12.31 -20.53 16.25
C SER A 94 13.00 -19.69 17.32
N LEU A 95 13.86 -18.74 16.93
CA LEU A 95 14.56 -17.85 17.85
C LEU A 95 13.59 -16.99 18.67
N VAL A 96 12.55 -16.45 18.04
CA VAL A 96 11.50 -15.70 18.74
C VAL A 96 10.71 -16.61 19.68
N ALA A 97 10.41 -17.84 19.28
CA ALA A 97 9.70 -18.80 20.14
C ALA A 97 10.54 -19.20 21.37
N GLU A 98 11.86 -19.34 21.21
CA GLU A 98 12.77 -19.75 22.27
C GLU A 98 13.10 -18.60 23.23
N HIS A 99 13.37 -17.40 22.70
CA HIS A 99 13.92 -16.30 23.49
C HIS A 99 12.90 -15.21 23.82
N MET A 100 11.77 -15.15 23.12
CA MET A 100 10.75 -14.10 23.28
C MET A 100 9.32 -14.65 23.22
N PRO A 101 8.96 -15.65 24.06
CA PRO A 101 7.66 -16.31 24.01
C PRO A 101 6.48 -15.35 24.24
N GLU A 102 6.67 -14.30 25.05
CA GLU A 102 5.65 -13.27 25.28
C GLU A 102 5.40 -12.44 24.01
N ALA A 103 6.46 -12.04 23.31
CA ALA A 103 6.34 -11.30 22.05
C ALA A 103 5.66 -12.15 20.96
N ARG A 104 5.96 -13.47 20.93
CA ARG A 104 5.27 -14.42 20.07
C ARG A 104 3.76 -14.47 20.37
N ALA A 105 3.40 -14.59 21.65
CA ALA A 105 2.00 -14.63 22.06
C ALA A 105 1.26 -13.32 21.72
N GLN A 106 1.90 -12.17 21.92
CA GLN A 106 1.34 -10.86 21.57
C GLN A 106 1.11 -10.70 20.05
N ALA A 107 2.07 -11.09 19.22
CA ALA A 107 1.93 -11.03 17.77
C ALA A 107 0.76 -11.91 17.27
N ILE A 108 0.61 -13.11 17.83
CA ILE A 108 -0.50 -14.03 17.52
C ILE A 108 -1.83 -13.43 17.98
N ALA A 109 -1.91 -12.88 19.19
CA ALA A 109 -3.13 -12.27 19.72
C ALA A 109 -3.57 -11.06 18.87
N ALA A 110 -2.64 -10.22 18.42
CA ALA A 110 -2.91 -9.10 17.53
C ALA A 110 -3.47 -9.57 16.17
N ALA A 111 -2.88 -10.62 15.59
CA ALA A 111 -3.37 -11.21 14.33
C ALA A 111 -4.76 -11.84 14.47
N GLU A 112 -5.07 -12.46 15.61
CA GLU A 112 -6.39 -13.00 15.92
C GLU A 112 -7.43 -11.87 16.08
N ALA A 113 -7.06 -10.73 16.67
CA ALA A 113 -7.95 -9.56 16.74
C ALA A 113 -8.27 -8.99 15.35
N VAL A 114 -7.24 -8.82 14.51
CA VAL A 114 -7.39 -8.39 13.11
C VAL A 114 -8.27 -9.36 12.33
N SER A 115 -8.09 -10.67 12.52
CA SER A 115 -8.91 -11.70 11.85
C SER A 115 -10.40 -11.60 12.19
N ARG A 116 -10.75 -11.01 13.33
CA ARG A 116 -12.13 -10.72 13.75
C ARG A 116 -12.64 -9.34 13.32
N GLY A 117 -11.86 -8.58 12.54
CA GLY A 117 -12.22 -7.22 12.14
C GLY A 117 -12.09 -6.18 13.26
N CYS A 118 -11.25 -6.44 14.26
CA CYS A 118 -10.94 -5.50 15.34
C CYS A 118 -9.54 -4.89 15.14
N PHE A 119 -9.46 -3.57 15.17
CA PHE A 119 -8.22 -2.84 14.90
C PHE A 119 -7.89 -1.86 16.02
N ASP A 120 -6.61 -1.84 16.43
CA ASP A 120 -6.08 -0.85 17.35
C ASP A 120 -5.44 0.29 16.53
N VAL A 121 -5.93 1.52 16.69
CA VAL A 121 -5.51 2.70 15.91
C VAL A 121 -5.45 3.93 16.79
N LEU A 122 -4.33 4.68 16.74
CA LEU A 122 -4.15 5.98 17.42
C LEU A 122 -4.57 5.99 18.92
N GLY A 123 -4.33 4.89 19.64
CA GLY A 123 -4.70 4.74 21.06
C GLY A 123 -6.15 4.32 21.32
N HIS A 124 -6.95 4.15 20.26
CA HIS A 124 -8.24 3.45 20.34
C HIS A 124 -8.01 1.94 20.18
N HIS A 125 -8.69 1.16 21.01
CA HIS A 125 -8.56 -0.29 21.02
C HIS A 125 -9.82 -0.96 20.48
N ALA A 126 -9.63 -2.08 19.78
CA ALA A 126 -10.68 -2.93 19.26
C ALA A 126 -11.77 -2.19 18.44
N LEU A 127 -11.37 -1.18 17.64
CA LEU A 127 -12.31 -0.50 16.76
C LEU A 127 -12.81 -1.44 15.66
N SER A 128 -14.10 -1.36 15.38
CA SER A 128 -14.72 -1.95 14.20
C SER A 128 -15.02 -0.87 13.18
N PHE A 129 -14.65 -1.14 11.93
CA PHE A 129 -14.92 -0.26 10.79
C PHE A 129 -16.09 -0.76 9.92
N GLY A 130 -16.92 -1.64 10.48
CA GLY A 130 -18.01 -2.31 9.78
C GLY A 130 -17.66 -3.73 9.32
N GLU A 131 -18.71 -4.46 8.91
CA GLU A 131 -18.62 -5.81 8.32
C GLU A 131 -19.51 -5.85 7.06
N PRO A 132 -18.92 -5.82 5.84
CA PRO A 132 -17.49 -5.73 5.55
C PRO A 132 -16.88 -4.38 5.96
N VAL A 133 -15.54 -4.33 6.04
CA VAL A 133 -14.81 -3.10 6.45
C VAL A 133 -15.11 -1.95 5.50
N ASP A 134 -15.59 -0.83 6.05
CA ASP A 134 -15.73 0.43 5.32
C ASP A 134 -14.44 1.25 5.41
N TRP A 135 -13.61 1.15 4.38
CA TRP A 135 -12.30 1.80 4.27
C TRP A 135 -12.35 3.34 4.26
N HIS A 136 -13.55 3.93 4.24
CA HIS A 136 -13.78 5.37 4.26
C HIS A 136 -14.46 5.85 5.54
N LEU A 137 -14.74 4.96 6.50
CA LEU A 137 -15.43 5.27 7.75
C LEU A 137 -14.45 5.73 8.83
N ASP A 138 -14.76 6.85 9.46
CA ASP A 138 -14.30 7.18 10.80
C ASP A 138 -15.31 6.61 11.82
N PRO A 139 -15.00 5.51 12.51
CA PRO A 139 -15.93 4.85 13.43
C PRO A 139 -16.17 5.64 14.71
N ILE A 140 -15.35 6.66 15.02
CA ILE A 140 -15.52 7.48 16.22
C ILE A 140 -16.63 8.50 15.99
N SER A 141 -16.61 9.20 14.86
CA SER A 141 -17.64 10.18 14.51
C SER A 141 -18.81 9.58 13.73
N GLY A 142 -18.69 8.35 13.23
CA GLY A 142 -19.64 7.70 12.34
C GLY A 142 -19.68 8.31 10.93
N ARG A 143 -18.72 9.17 10.58
CA ARG A 143 -18.69 9.85 9.28
C ARG A 143 -17.95 9.02 8.26
N ARG A 144 -18.50 8.97 7.06
CA ARG A 144 -17.89 8.30 5.92
C ARG A 144 -17.38 9.32 4.91
N ALA A 145 -16.09 9.29 4.61
CA ALA A 145 -15.50 10.15 3.59
C ALA A 145 -16.07 9.83 2.19
N PRO A 146 -16.38 10.85 1.36
CA PRO A 146 -16.97 10.62 0.05
C PRO A 146 -15.95 10.04 -0.95
N LEU A 147 -16.42 9.15 -1.82
CA LEU A 147 -15.62 8.57 -2.89
C LEU A 147 -15.64 9.46 -4.13
N VAL A 148 -14.84 10.52 -4.11
CA VAL A 148 -14.60 11.43 -5.24
C VAL A 148 -13.11 11.51 -5.54
N HIS A 149 -12.73 12.13 -6.66
CA HIS A 149 -11.30 12.33 -6.95
C HIS A 149 -10.61 13.01 -5.77
N TRP A 150 -9.46 12.48 -5.37
CA TRP A 150 -8.79 12.85 -4.11
C TRP A 150 -8.54 14.36 -3.98
N SER A 151 -8.22 15.05 -5.08
CA SER A 151 -7.95 16.49 -5.09
C SER A 151 -9.20 17.37 -4.89
N CYS A 152 -10.40 16.79 -5.01
CA CYS A 152 -11.66 17.47 -4.71
C CYS A 152 -12.08 17.31 -3.24
N LEU A 153 -11.38 16.48 -2.46
CA LEU A 153 -11.65 16.29 -1.05
C LEU A 153 -11.01 17.39 -0.22
N ASN A 154 -11.83 18.06 0.58
CA ASN A 154 -11.33 18.83 1.71
C ASN A 154 -11.12 17.91 2.92
N HIS A 155 -10.05 17.11 2.88
CA HIS A 155 -9.75 16.11 3.91
C HIS A 155 -9.40 16.73 5.28
N LEU A 156 -9.17 18.05 5.35
CA LEU A 156 -8.95 18.79 6.59
C LEU A 156 -10.27 19.27 7.24
N ASN A 157 -11.42 19.05 6.61
CA ASN A 157 -12.73 19.42 7.15
C ASN A 157 -13.40 18.22 7.84
N PRO A 158 -13.43 18.16 9.18
CA PRO A 158 -14.01 17.01 9.88
C PRO A 158 -15.51 16.84 9.64
N ALA A 159 -16.24 17.92 9.31
CA ALA A 159 -17.65 17.81 8.97
C ALA A 159 -17.86 17.04 7.64
N ALA A 160 -16.88 17.10 6.74
CA ALA A 160 -16.94 16.42 5.44
C ALA A 160 -16.43 14.97 5.50
N VAL A 161 -15.40 14.69 6.31
CA VAL A 161 -14.69 13.39 6.26
C VAL A 161 -14.52 12.67 7.60
N GLY A 162 -14.95 13.25 8.72
CA GLY A 162 -14.60 12.75 10.06
C GLY A 162 -13.15 13.07 10.44
N ASP A 163 -12.59 12.35 11.40
CA ASP A 163 -11.15 12.39 11.67
C ASP A 163 -10.40 11.55 10.62
N GLY A 164 -9.89 12.23 9.60
CA GLY A 164 -9.11 11.60 8.53
C GLY A 164 -7.89 10.81 9.02
N LYS A 165 -7.33 11.14 10.21
CA LYS A 165 -6.20 10.38 10.76
C LYS A 165 -6.59 8.98 11.18
N VAL A 166 -7.78 8.80 11.75
CA VAL A 166 -8.31 7.49 12.15
C VAL A 166 -8.53 6.62 10.91
N VAL A 167 -9.11 7.21 9.86
CA VAL A 167 -9.31 6.53 8.57
C VAL A 167 -7.96 6.16 7.96
N TRP A 168 -7.00 7.08 7.94
CA TRP A 168 -5.67 6.81 7.38
C TRP A 168 -4.89 5.77 8.18
N GLU A 169 -4.98 5.74 9.52
CA GLU A 169 -4.26 4.76 10.34
C GLU A 169 -4.67 3.32 9.98
N LEU A 170 -5.97 3.06 9.81
CA LEU A 170 -6.45 1.78 9.27
C LEU A 170 -5.85 1.52 7.88
N ASN A 171 -5.92 2.51 6.99
CA ASN A 171 -5.53 2.38 5.60
C ASN A 171 -4.01 2.42 5.38
N ARG A 172 -3.18 2.67 6.41
CA ARG A 172 -1.72 2.44 6.36
C ARG A 172 -1.39 0.95 6.33
N HIS A 173 -2.34 0.09 6.69
CA HIS A 173 -2.21 -1.37 6.67
C HIS A 173 -1.04 -1.93 7.50
N GLN A 174 -0.55 -1.17 8.48
CA GLN A 174 0.51 -1.65 9.36
C GLN A 174 0.07 -2.90 10.15
N TRP A 175 -1.22 -3.03 10.41
CA TRP A 175 -1.82 -4.21 11.03
C TRP A 175 -1.71 -5.49 10.19
N LEU A 176 -1.48 -5.42 8.86
CA LEU A 176 -1.18 -6.61 8.05
C LEU A 176 0.13 -7.29 8.47
N ILE A 177 1.06 -6.52 9.05
CA ILE A 177 2.33 -7.04 9.57
C ILE A 177 2.06 -8.03 10.71
N HIS A 178 1.03 -7.80 11.54
CA HIS A 178 0.66 -8.75 12.60
C HIS A 178 0.20 -10.09 12.02
N LEU A 179 -0.63 -10.08 10.97
CA LEU A 179 -1.02 -11.31 10.27
C LEU A 179 0.22 -12.03 9.69
N GLY A 180 1.14 -11.27 9.08
CA GLY A 180 2.37 -11.82 8.50
C GLY A 180 3.30 -12.42 9.55
N GLN A 181 3.46 -11.76 10.70
CA GLN A 181 4.22 -12.26 11.84
C GLN A 181 3.59 -13.54 12.38
N ALA A 182 2.28 -13.57 12.62
CA ALA A 182 1.59 -14.76 13.11
C ALA A 182 1.71 -15.93 12.13
N TYR A 183 1.57 -15.70 10.82
CA TYR A 183 1.85 -16.71 9.79
C TYR A 183 3.27 -17.27 9.90
N ARG A 184 4.29 -16.41 10.01
CA ARG A 184 5.69 -16.85 10.13
C ARG A 184 5.95 -17.62 11.43
N LEU A 185 5.31 -17.25 12.52
CA LEU A 185 5.49 -17.84 13.86
C LEU A 185 4.71 -19.14 14.11
N THR A 186 3.70 -19.42 13.27
CA THR A 186 2.79 -20.56 13.46
C THR A 186 2.71 -21.50 12.26
N GLY A 187 2.97 -21.00 11.05
CA GLY A 187 2.72 -21.70 9.79
C GLY A 187 1.23 -21.79 9.41
N ASP A 188 0.33 -21.14 10.14
CA ASP A 188 -1.12 -21.21 9.89
C ASP A 188 -1.52 -20.35 8.68
N GLU A 189 -1.98 -20.98 7.61
CA GLU A 189 -2.39 -20.31 6.36
C GLU A 189 -3.64 -19.44 6.53
N ARG A 190 -4.44 -19.59 7.60
CA ARG A 190 -5.61 -18.72 7.85
C ARG A 190 -5.25 -17.24 7.93
N TYR A 191 -4.06 -16.92 8.46
CA TYR A 191 -3.57 -15.54 8.50
C TYR A 191 -3.26 -15.01 7.10
N ALA A 192 -2.71 -15.85 6.22
CA ALA A 192 -2.45 -15.50 4.83
C ALA A 192 -3.75 -15.34 4.05
N GLU A 193 -4.72 -16.25 4.23
CA GLU A 193 -6.07 -16.14 3.65
C GLU A 193 -6.77 -14.84 4.08
N THR A 194 -6.66 -14.48 5.36
CA THR A 194 -7.18 -13.22 5.90
C THR A 194 -6.51 -12.00 5.27
N PHE A 195 -5.18 -12.02 5.12
CA PHE A 195 -4.43 -11.00 4.38
C PHE A 195 -4.93 -10.86 2.93
N VAL A 196 -5.09 -11.98 2.21
CA VAL A 196 -5.58 -11.99 0.83
C VAL A 196 -6.97 -11.38 0.73
N ARG A 197 -7.87 -11.75 1.64
CA ARG A 197 -9.23 -11.22 1.71
C ARG A 197 -9.21 -9.70 1.85
N TYR A 198 -8.51 -9.17 2.86
CA TYR A 198 -8.47 -7.73 3.10
C TYR A 198 -7.80 -6.94 1.98
N ILE A 199 -6.70 -7.44 1.39
CA ILE A 199 -6.05 -6.76 0.26
C ILE A 199 -6.99 -6.67 -0.94
N ARG A 200 -7.72 -7.76 -1.25
CA ARG A 200 -8.68 -7.78 -2.36
C ARG A 200 -9.84 -6.82 -2.12
N GLU A 201 -10.44 -6.87 -0.93
CA GLU A 201 -11.50 -5.95 -0.51
C GLU A 201 -11.05 -4.50 -0.60
N TRP A 202 -9.86 -4.20 -0.08
CA TRP A 202 -9.31 -2.84 -0.10
C TRP A 202 -9.08 -2.34 -1.52
N MET A 203 -8.43 -3.13 -2.39
CA MET A 203 -8.17 -2.75 -3.78
C MET A 203 -9.47 -2.52 -4.56
N GLN A 204 -10.52 -3.29 -4.27
CA GLN A 204 -11.83 -3.13 -4.89
C GLN A 204 -12.53 -1.84 -4.42
N ALA A 205 -12.43 -1.52 -3.13
CA ALA A 205 -13.10 -0.37 -2.55
C ALA A 205 -12.35 0.96 -2.75
N ASN A 206 -11.05 0.93 -3.06
CA ASN A 206 -10.18 2.10 -3.12
C ASN A 206 -9.52 2.27 -4.51
N PRO A 207 -10.31 2.58 -5.56
CA PRO A 207 -9.78 2.76 -6.90
C PRO A 207 -8.71 3.87 -6.95
N PRO A 208 -7.65 3.72 -7.75
CA PRO A 208 -6.58 4.70 -7.82
C PRO A 208 -7.02 6.14 -8.08
N GLY A 209 -6.58 7.06 -7.22
CA GLY A 209 -6.89 8.49 -7.34
C GLY A 209 -8.27 8.90 -6.80
N PHE A 210 -9.00 8.01 -6.13
CA PHE A 210 -10.32 8.32 -5.57
C PHE A 210 -10.39 8.03 -4.07
N GLY A 211 -11.09 8.90 -3.35
CA GLY A 211 -11.30 8.77 -1.92
C GLY A 211 -10.16 9.31 -1.07
N ILE A 212 -10.41 9.34 0.23
CA ILE A 212 -9.50 9.91 1.24
C ILE A 212 -8.14 9.19 1.28
N ASN A 213 -8.11 7.92 0.88
CA ASN A 213 -6.95 7.05 0.92
C ASN A 213 -5.87 7.37 -0.13
N TRP A 214 -6.15 8.34 -1.02
CA TRP A 214 -5.24 8.91 -2.01
C TRP A 214 -5.00 10.42 -1.80
N ALA A 215 -5.56 11.01 -0.73
CA ALA A 215 -5.52 12.46 -0.52
C ALA A 215 -4.19 12.97 0.07
N SER A 216 -3.35 12.08 0.59
CA SER A 216 -2.05 12.39 1.18
C SER A 216 -0.98 11.42 0.69
N SER A 217 0.04 11.94 0.00
CA SER A 217 1.16 11.14 -0.53
C SER A 217 1.93 10.40 0.57
N LEU A 218 2.07 11.01 1.76
CA LEU A 218 2.66 10.33 2.92
C LEU A 218 1.90 9.05 3.28
N GLU A 219 0.57 9.09 3.30
CA GLU A 219 -0.25 7.93 3.67
C GLU A 219 -0.17 6.82 2.61
N VAL A 220 -0.10 7.21 1.33
CA VAL A 220 0.14 6.30 0.21
C VAL A 220 1.53 5.64 0.34
N ALA A 221 2.55 6.40 0.72
CA ALA A 221 3.92 5.91 0.93
C ALA A 221 4.05 4.96 2.13
N LEU A 222 3.37 5.26 3.25
CA LEU A 222 3.34 4.37 4.41
C LEU A 222 2.63 3.05 4.07
N ARG A 223 1.55 3.08 3.29
CA ARG A 223 0.88 1.87 2.79
C ARG A 223 1.79 1.03 1.90
N LEU A 224 2.58 1.66 1.02
CA LEU A 224 3.59 0.98 0.21
C LEU A 224 4.57 0.18 1.08
N MET A 225 5.10 0.80 2.14
CA MET A 225 6.00 0.12 3.07
C MET A 225 5.32 -1.10 3.71
N SER A 226 4.07 -0.95 4.20
CA SER A 226 3.31 -2.07 4.77
C SER A 226 3.08 -3.20 3.77
N TRP A 227 2.84 -2.89 2.50
CA TRP A 227 2.67 -3.88 1.45
C TRP A 227 3.97 -4.61 1.10
N CYS A 228 5.11 -3.90 1.06
CA CYS A 228 6.43 -4.52 0.95
C CYS A 228 6.65 -5.53 2.08
N TRP A 229 6.48 -5.10 3.34
CA TRP A 229 6.61 -5.98 4.51
C TRP A 229 5.68 -7.20 4.44
N SER A 230 4.42 -6.99 4.08
CA SER A 230 3.43 -8.07 3.98
C SER A 230 3.82 -9.10 2.91
N LEU A 231 4.25 -8.65 1.72
CA LEU A 231 4.70 -9.56 0.66
C LEU A 231 5.87 -10.44 1.10
N PHE A 232 6.81 -9.90 1.90
CA PHE A 232 7.93 -10.68 2.43
C PHE A 232 7.52 -11.67 3.51
N LEU A 233 6.67 -11.24 4.45
CA LEU A 233 6.18 -12.12 5.51
C LEU A 233 5.32 -13.27 4.95
N PHE A 234 4.54 -13.01 3.90
CA PHE A 234 3.71 -14.02 3.21
C PHE A 234 4.39 -14.64 1.98
N ARG A 235 5.69 -14.39 1.74
CA ARG A 235 6.41 -14.83 0.53
C ARG A 235 6.23 -16.33 0.22
N ARG A 236 6.18 -17.15 1.26
CA ARG A 236 6.04 -18.62 1.17
C ARG A 236 4.61 -19.13 1.36
N ALA A 237 3.65 -18.24 1.61
CA ALA A 237 2.26 -18.62 1.81
C ALA A 237 1.67 -19.18 0.52
N LYS A 238 0.84 -20.23 0.65
CA LYS A 238 0.09 -20.79 -0.48
C LYS A 238 -0.96 -19.81 -0.98
N ALA A 239 -1.55 -19.03 -0.06
CA ALA A 239 -2.55 -18.03 -0.40
C ALA A 239 -2.00 -16.88 -1.26
N LEU A 240 -0.68 -16.59 -1.22
CA LEU A 240 -0.04 -15.65 -2.13
C LEU A 240 0.12 -16.28 -3.52
N CYS A 241 -0.96 -16.26 -4.29
CA CYS A 241 -1.01 -16.80 -5.65
C CYS A 241 -0.47 -15.79 -6.69
N PRO A 242 -0.08 -16.26 -7.90
CA PRO A 242 0.42 -15.42 -8.98
C PRO A 242 -0.48 -14.24 -9.33
N GLU A 243 -1.79 -14.45 -9.36
CA GLU A 243 -2.77 -13.42 -9.72
C GLU A 243 -2.83 -12.30 -8.68
N LEU A 244 -2.79 -12.67 -7.39
CA LEU A 244 -2.74 -11.68 -6.32
C LEU A 244 -1.43 -10.91 -6.35
N PHE A 245 -0.31 -11.62 -6.55
CA PHE A 245 1.01 -11.00 -6.61
C PHE A 245 1.08 -9.96 -7.74
N LEU A 246 0.59 -10.30 -8.94
CA LEU A 246 0.49 -9.34 -10.05
C LEU A 246 -0.37 -8.12 -9.73
N ARG A 247 -1.54 -8.31 -9.10
CA ARG A 247 -2.39 -7.19 -8.67
C ARG A 247 -1.72 -6.31 -7.62
N MET A 248 -0.96 -6.90 -6.71
CA MET A 248 -0.18 -6.15 -5.73
C MET A 248 0.97 -5.38 -6.39
N LEU A 249 1.68 -5.97 -7.35
CA LEU A 249 2.69 -5.24 -8.13
C LEU A 249 2.07 -4.07 -8.90
N GLU A 250 0.88 -4.27 -9.48
CA GLU A 250 0.11 -3.19 -10.10
C GLU A 250 -0.21 -2.07 -9.11
N GLY A 251 -0.79 -2.42 -7.97
CA GLY A 251 -1.08 -1.45 -6.93
C GLY A 251 0.18 -0.73 -6.45
N ILE A 252 1.30 -1.42 -6.21
CA ILE A 252 2.57 -0.84 -5.79
C ILE A 252 3.07 0.18 -6.82
N TRP A 253 3.07 -0.17 -8.11
CA TRP A 253 3.44 0.75 -9.18
C TRP A 253 2.56 2.00 -9.18
N THR A 254 1.25 1.83 -9.07
CA THR A 254 0.30 2.95 -9.06
C THR A 254 0.47 3.84 -7.83
N HIS A 255 0.73 3.26 -6.67
CA HIS A 255 1.01 4.03 -5.45
C HIS A 255 2.35 4.79 -5.58
N ALA A 256 3.41 4.15 -6.07
CA ALA A 256 4.72 4.77 -6.22
C ALA A 256 4.68 5.93 -7.22
N THR A 257 4.06 5.73 -8.39
CA THR A 257 3.89 6.79 -9.40
C THR A 257 3.00 7.94 -8.91
N HIS A 258 2.02 7.68 -8.06
CA HIS A 258 1.25 8.73 -7.40
C HIS A 258 2.12 9.55 -6.45
N VAL A 259 2.88 8.88 -5.57
CA VAL A 259 3.77 9.56 -4.61
C VAL A 259 4.81 10.40 -5.33
N GLU A 260 5.49 9.84 -6.34
CA GLU A 260 6.49 10.55 -7.13
C GLU A 260 5.92 11.80 -7.81
N LYS A 261 4.71 11.71 -8.38
CA LYS A 261 4.03 12.84 -9.02
C LYS A 261 3.63 13.93 -8.02
N TYR A 262 3.25 13.55 -6.81
CA TYR A 262 2.65 14.43 -5.81
C TYR A 262 3.48 14.57 -4.54
N LEU A 263 4.82 14.60 -4.66
CA LEU A 263 5.73 14.85 -3.54
C LEU A 263 5.43 16.21 -2.87
N SER A 264 5.49 16.22 -1.55
CA SER A 264 5.11 17.33 -0.68
C SER A 264 6.18 18.42 -0.55
N TYR A 265 6.98 18.67 -1.60
CA TYR A 265 8.13 19.60 -1.61
C TYR A 265 7.83 20.98 -1.00
N TYR A 266 6.64 21.51 -1.26
CA TYR A 266 6.25 22.86 -0.81
C TYR A 266 5.02 22.84 0.11
N PHE A 267 4.62 21.67 0.62
CA PHE A 267 3.51 21.56 1.58
C PHE A 267 4.00 21.18 2.98
N ALA A 268 4.82 20.14 3.08
CA ALA A 268 5.36 19.64 4.34
C ALA A 268 6.76 19.01 4.12
N PRO A 269 7.77 19.83 3.76
CA PRO A 269 9.06 19.37 3.23
C PRO A 269 9.91 18.55 4.21
N ASN A 270 9.67 18.65 5.51
CA ASN A 270 10.52 17.98 6.51
C ASN A 270 9.98 16.61 6.89
N THR A 271 8.68 16.49 7.18
CA THR A 271 8.10 15.25 7.73
C THR A 271 7.43 14.40 6.66
N HIS A 272 6.64 15.01 5.77
CA HIS A 272 5.94 14.25 4.73
C HIS A 272 6.92 13.81 3.65
N LEU A 273 7.72 14.73 3.13
CA LEU A 273 8.64 14.44 2.01
C LEU A 273 9.63 13.32 2.35
N THR A 274 10.15 13.27 3.59
CA THR A 274 11.05 12.19 4.02
C THR A 274 10.34 10.85 4.09
N GLY A 275 9.10 10.79 4.58
CA GLY A 275 8.31 9.55 4.58
C GLY A 275 7.93 9.10 3.17
N GLU A 276 7.58 10.05 2.30
CA GLU A 276 7.31 9.81 0.88
C GLU A 276 8.53 9.24 0.16
N ALA A 277 9.70 9.86 0.36
CA ALA A 277 10.98 9.39 -0.18
C ALA A 277 11.36 8.00 0.35
N LEU A 278 11.11 7.73 1.63
CA LEU A 278 11.35 6.41 2.22
C LEU A 278 10.46 5.34 1.58
N GLY A 279 9.18 5.62 1.35
CA GLY A 279 8.28 4.70 0.65
C GLY A 279 8.76 4.38 -0.77
N LEU A 280 9.19 5.40 -1.53
CA LEU A 280 9.78 5.21 -2.86
C LEU A 280 11.10 4.41 -2.82
N PHE A 281 11.94 4.67 -1.82
CA PHE A 281 13.18 3.91 -1.60
C PHE A 281 12.90 2.42 -1.34
N TYR A 282 11.92 2.10 -0.48
CA TYR A 282 11.49 0.71 -0.26
C TYR A 282 11.09 0.01 -1.57
N VAL A 283 10.26 0.66 -2.38
CA VAL A 283 9.82 0.09 -3.66
C VAL A 283 10.99 -0.09 -4.63
N GLY A 284 11.86 0.91 -4.77
CA GLY A 284 13.00 0.86 -5.69
C GLY A 284 14.05 -0.19 -5.32
N ILE A 285 14.22 -0.50 -4.02
CA ILE A 285 15.12 -1.57 -3.57
C ILE A 285 14.50 -2.95 -3.75
N VAL A 286 13.23 -3.10 -3.37
CA VAL A 286 12.56 -4.41 -3.39
C VAL A 286 12.20 -4.85 -4.81
N PHE A 287 11.78 -3.90 -5.67
CA PHE A 287 11.28 -4.13 -7.01
C PHE A 287 12.05 -3.32 -8.08
N PRO A 288 13.35 -3.60 -8.31
CA PRO A 288 14.16 -2.97 -9.35
C PRO A 288 13.89 -3.53 -10.76
#